data_AF-A0A356NF65-F1
#
_entry.id   AF-A0A356NF65-F1
#
_cell.length_a   1.000
_cell.length_b   1.000
_cell.length_c   1.000
_cell.angle_alpha   90.00
_cell.angle_beta   90.00
_cell.angle_gamma   90.00
#
_symmetry.space_group_name_H-M   'P 1'
#
loop_
_entity.id
_entity.type
_entity.pdbx_description
1 polymer ?
#
loop_
_entity_poly.entity_id
_entity_poly.type
_entity_poly.pdbx_seq_one_letter_code
_entity_poly.pdbx_strand_id
1 'polypeptide(L)'
;MGKLDVLDEQIKSVSKRIDDQVVARLNAGKNALQDSIEIDDPKERRPRAYKAIDLLHESQHYFTRRVVQVAAGGEVANTQDISMAFTALMIESQAYVQLDEERRAATLLREGLDNLRPVLGQLIETILAQQAVYLRSEFSGQISLEFITWLQNALRRVKSKPGETVKRVTSSDVFEEMRRGQFLEAMGPGWHKKIHPVIISADPANENRQEFLPFAPWNDSKPNEAEVKKSLASGLTRIAGLVEAHDRIYGQVLQLETLVKEGVDPSRFTKSLKSVTLPEGKMAEAVLFVDRG
;
A
#
# COMPACT_ATOMS: atom_id res chain seq x y z
N MET A 1 5.11 -23.84 30.46
CA MET A 1 4.93 -22.43 30.08
C MET A 1 5.65 -21.58 31.10
N GLY A 2 6.72 -20.90 30.67
CA GLY A 2 7.47 -19.98 31.51
C GLY A 2 6.73 -18.66 31.70
N LYS A 3 7.09 -17.87 32.72
CA LYS A 3 6.50 -16.53 32.97
C LYS A 3 6.68 -15.57 31.79
N LEU A 4 7.71 -15.78 30.95
CA LEU A 4 7.97 -15.00 29.73
C LEU A 4 6.94 -15.31 28.63
N ASP A 5 6.60 -16.58 28.42
CA ASP A 5 5.60 -17.00 27.41
C ASP A 5 4.22 -16.37 27.70
N VAL A 6 3.84 -16.29 28.98
CA VAL A 6 2.58 -15.68 29.43
C VAL A 6 2.57 -14.17 29.21
N LEU A 7 3.72 -13.50 29.41
CA LEU A 7 3.85 -12.07 29.19
C LEU A 7 3.76 -11.74 27.69
N ASP A 8 4.37 -12.55 26.83
CA ASP A 8 4.31 -12.40 25.37
C ASP A 8 2.88 -12.60 24.84
N GLU A 9 2.14 -13.57 25.37
CA GLU A 9 0.72 -13.77 25.04
C GLU A 9 -0.15 -12.57 25.47
N GLN A 10 0.11 -12.01 26.65
CA GLN A 10 -0.60 -10.81 27.13
C GLN A 10 -0.29 -9.59 26.27
N ILE A 11 0.97 -9.36 25.91
CA ILE A 11 1.38 -8.26 25.02
C ILE A 11 0.72 -8.42 23.65
N LYS A 12 0.68 -9.63 23.09
CA LYS A 12 -0.01 -9.91 21.82
C LYS A 12 -1.51 -9.65 21.90
N SER A 13 -2.17 -10.08 22.98
CA SER A 13 -3.60 -9.82 23.19
C SER A 13 -3.91 -8.33 23.30
N VAL A 14 -3.09 -7.57 24.03
CA VAL A 14 -3.23 -6.11 24.14
C VAL A 14 -3.02 -5.44 22.80
N SER A 15 -1.96 -5.83 22.07
CA SER A 15 -1.66 -5.28 20.73
C SER A 15 -2.82 -5.53 19.76
N LYS A 16 -3.37 -6.76 19.75
CA LYS A 16 -4.55 -7.07 18.93
C LYS A 16 -5.74 -6.19 19.27
N ARG A 17 -6.04 -6.01 20.56
CA ARG A 17 -7.16 -5.15 20.98
C ARG A 17 -6.97 -3.69 20.56
N ILE A 18 -5.73 -3.19 20.56
CA ILE A 18 -5.43 -1.84 20.07
C ILE A 18 -5.70 -1.78 18.56
N ASP A 19 -5.26 -2.79 17.81
CA ASP A 19 -5.52 -2.88 16.37
C ASP A 19 -7.02 -2.88 16.05
N ASP A 20 -7.80 -3.72 16.74
CA ASP A 20 -9.26 -3.78 16.58
C ASP A 20 -9.92 -2.42 16.88
N GLN A 21 -9.46 -1.73 17.92
CA GLN A 21 -9.96 -0.39 18.26
C GLN A 21 -9.63 0.65 17.21
N VAL A 22 -8.43 0.61 16.63
CA VAL A 22 -8.03 1.55 15.57
C VAL A 22 -8.80 1.26 14.27
N VAL A 23 -8.99 0.00 13.92
CA VAL A 23 -9.86 -0.39 12.78
C VAL A 23 -11.29 0.08 13.01
N ALA A 24 -11.83 -0.08 14.23
CA ALA A 24 -13.15 0.42 14.57
C ALA A 24 -13.25 1.95 14.47
N ARG A 25 -12.20 2.69 14.89
CA ARG A 25 -12.13 4.15 14.71
C ARG A 25 -12.09 4.54 13.24
N LEU A 26 -11.31 3.86 12.42
CA LEU A 26 -11.26 4.11 10.97
C LEU A 26 -12.63 3.92 10.33
N ASN A 27 -13.33 2.83 10.67
CA ASN A 27 -14.69 2.57 10.19
C ASN A 27 -15.70 3.59 10.71
N ALA A 28 -15.59 4.01 11.97
CA ALA A 28 -16.44 5.05 12.54
C ALA A 28 -16.22 6.41 11.85
N GLY A 29 -14.96 6.78 11.59
CA GLY A 29 -14.61 7.98 10.83
C GLY A 29 -15.15 7.94 9.40
N LYS A 30 -15.02 6.79 8.71
CA LYS A 30 -15.58 6.57 7.38
C LYS A 30 -17.11 6.75 7.37
N ASN A 31 -17.81 6.12 8.31
CA ASN A 31 -19.27 6.22 8.40
C ASN A 31 -19.70 7.66 8.73
N ALA A 32 -19.04 8.31 9.68
CA ALA A 32 -19.33 9.70 10.02
C ALA A 32 -19.07 10.66 8.85
N LEU A 33 -18.08 10.37 8.01
CA LEU A 33 -17.85 11.14 6.78
C LEU A 33 -18.99 10.93 5.79
N GLN A 34 -19.43 9.69 5.57
CA GLN A 34 -20.57 9.39 4.70
C GLN A 34 -21.83 10.12 5.17
N ASP A 35 -22.15 10.03 6.46
CA ASP A 35 -23.30 10.74 7.06
C ASP A 35 -23.19 12.26 6.89
N SER A 36 -21.97 12.82 6.92
CA SER A 36 -21.76 14.25 6.70
C SER A 36 -22.02 14.67 5.25
N ILE A 37 -21.68 13.83 4.27
CA ILE A 37 -21.85 14.12 2.84
C ILE A 37 -23.33 14.19 2.46
N GLU A 38 -24.19 13.47 3.16
CA GLU A 38 -25.65 13.50 2.98
C GLU A 38 -26.30 14.81 3.46
N ILE A 39 -25.55 15.69 4.12
CA ILE A 39 -26.05 16.97 4.64
C ILE A 39 -25.82 18.09 3.62
N ASP A 40 -26.93 18.65 3.11
CA ASP A 40 -26.89 19.73 2.13
C ASP A 40 -26.43 21.08 2.71
N ASP A 41 -26.72 21.39 3.98
CA ASP A 41 -26.31 22.66 4.61
C ASP A 41 -24.81 22.64 4.94
N PRO A 42 -23.97 23.46 4.29
CA PRO A 42 -22.54 23.51 4.57
C PRO A 42 -22.20 23.87 6.01
N LYS A 43 -23.07 24.61 6.72
CA LYS A 43 -22.87 25.01 8.12
C LYS A 43 -23.01 23.84 9.08
N GLU A 44 -23.80 22.83 8.73
CA GLU A 44 -23.97 21.60 9.51
C GLU A 44 -23.03 20.49 9.02
N ARG A 45 -22.79 20.41 7.71
CA ARG A 45 -21.88 19.45 7.07
C ARG A 45 -20.45 19.61 7.58
N ARG A 46 -19.90 20.83 7.55
CA ARG A 46 -18.48 21.08 7.84
C ARG A 46 -18.05 20.62 9.24
N PRO A 47 -18.75 20.98 10.35
CA PRO A 47 -18.37 20.51 11.68
C PRO A 47 -18.39 18.98 11.82
N ARG A 48 -19.34 18.30 11.18
CA ARG A 48 -19.43 16.82 11.23
C ARG A 48 -18.32 16.15 10.43
N ALA A 49 -18.02 16.68 9.25
CA ALA A 49 -16.91 16.22 8.43
C ALA A 49 -15.56 16.38 9.15
N TYR A 50 -15.31 17.49 9.85
CA TYR A 50 -14.08 17.64 10.63
C TYR A 50 -13.99 16.65 11.79
N LYS A 51 -15.10 16.35 12.47
CA LYS A 51 -15.11 15.29 13.49
C LYS A 51 -14.79 13.91 12.91
N ALA A 52 -15.25 13.63 11.68
CA ALA A 52 -14.88 12.43 10.96
C ALA A 52 -13.39 12.43 10.62
N ILE A 53 -12.86 13.55 10.14
CA ILE A 53 -11.44 13.74 9.84
C ILE A 53 -10.57 13.46 11.07
N ASP A 54 -10.94 13.94 12.26
CA ASP A 54 -10.15 13.70 13.47
C ASP A 54 -9.98 12.18 13.75
N LEU A 55 -11.05 11.39 13.60
CA LEU A 55 -11.01 9.93 13.77
C LEU A 55 -10.16 9.24 12.68
N LEU A 56 -10.26 9.74 11.45
CA LEU A 56 -9.49 9.23 10.32
C LEU A 56 -8.00 9.53 10.49
N HIS A 57 -7.67 10.75 10.92
CA HIS A 57 -6.31 11.21 11.17
C HIS A 57 -5.62 10.39 12.27
N GLU A 58 -6.30 10.14 13.39
CA GLU A 58 -5.77 9.27 14.45
C GLU A 58 -5.45 7.86 13.93
N SER A 59 -6.33 7.31 13.10
CA SER A 59 -6.17 5.97 12.52
C SER A 59 -5.03 5.93 11.49
N GLN A 60 -4.97 6.94 10.62
CA GLN A 60 -3.91 7.11 9.62
C GLN A 60 -2.55 7.23 10.29
N HIS A 61 -2.44 8.05 11.34
CA HIS A 61 -1.20 8.24 12.07
C HIS A 61 -0.76 6.96 12.78
N TYR A 62 -1.70 6.19 13.37
CA TYR A 62 -1.38 4.91 14.00
C TYR A 62 -0.77 3.91 13.01
N PHE A 63 -1.45 3.64 11.88
CA PHE A 63 -0.97 2.66 10.91
C PHE A 63 0.34 3.09 10.25
N THR A 64 0.47 4.38 9.89
CA THR A 64 1.71 4.93 9.32
C THR A 64 2.87 4.82 10.30
N ARG A 65 2.67 5.20 11.56
CA ARG A 65 3.72 5.11 12.58
C ARG A 65 4.14 3.67 12.81
N ARG A 66 3.20 2.73 12.86
CA ARG A 66 3.50 1.30 13.03
C ARG A 66 4.40 0.78 11.91
N VAL A 67 4.03 1.00 10.65
CA VAL A 67 4.83 0.48 9.52
C VAL A 67 6.21 1.12 9.44
N VAL A 68 6.32 2.42 9.76
CA VAL A 68 7.60 3.13 9.81
C VAL A 68 8.47 2.61 10.95
N GLN A 69 7.89 2.32 12.12
CA GLN A 69 8.64 1.76 13.26
C GLN A 69 9.17 0.35 12.97
N VAL A 70 8.37 -0.49 12.32
CA VAL A 70 8.82 -1.83 11.90
C VAL A 70 10.00 -1.71 10.92
N ALA A 71 9.89 -0.85 9.91
CA ALA A 71 10.97 -0.60 8.96
C ALA A 71 12.23 -0.03 9.63
N ALA A 72 12.07 0.88 10.60
CA ALA A 72 13.19 1.45 11.36
C ALA A 72 13.91 0.40 12.23
N GLY A 73 13.21 -0.65 12.65
CA GLY A 73 13.79 -1.81 13.33
C GLY A 73 14.58 -2.76 12.40
N GLY A 74 14.64 -2.47 11.10
CA GLY A 74 15.27 -3.34 10.10
C GLY A 74 14.39 -4.51 9.66
N GLU A 75 13.15 -4.57 10.14
CA GLU A 75 12.17 -5.59 9.78
C GLU A 75 11.34 -5.15 8.56
N VAL A 76 10.74 -6.10 7.87
CA VAL A 76 9.83 -5.81 6.75
C VAL A 76 8.41 -5.72 7.28
N ALA A 77 7.78 -4.56 7.14
CA ALA A 77 6.39 -4.37 7.54
C ALA A 77 5.44 -5.32 6.79
N ASN A 78 4.43 -5.80 7.50
CA ASN A 78 3.46 -6.72 6.92
C ASN A 78 2.57 -6.02 5.89
N THR A 79 2.08 -6.76 4.90
CA THR A 79 1.30 -6.17 3.80
C THR A 79 -0.05 -5.60 4.26
N GLN A 80 -0.61 -6.12 5.37
CA GLN A 80 -1.90 -5.67 5.89
C GLN A 80 -1.78 -4.28 6.52
N ASP A 81 -0.76 -4.04 7.34
CA ASP A 81 -0.51 -2.75 7.97
C ASP A 81 -0.21 -1.68 6.91
N ILE A 82 0.56 -2.02 5.87
CA ILE A 82 0.80 -1.11 4.74
C ILE A 82 -0.51 -0.82 4.00
N SER A 83 -1.32 -1.85 3.75
CA SER A 83 -2.64 -1.67 3.12
C SER A 83 -3.55 -0.77 3.96
N MET A 84 -3.57 -0.96 5.28
CA MET A 84 -4.37 -0.15 6.20
C MET A 84 -3.87 1.29 6.25
N ALA A 85 -2.56 1.51 6.21
CA ALA A 85 -1.98 2.85 6.14
C ALA A 85 -2.39 3.56 4.83
N PHE A 86 -2.33 2.88 3.67
CA PHE A 86 -2.81 3.43 2.41
C PHE A 86 -4.32 3.68 2.42
N THR A 87 -5.12 2.76 2.96
CA THR A 87 -6.58 2.93 3.06
C THR A 87 -6.94 4.13 3.93
N ALA A 88 -6.33 4.26 5.11
CA ALA A 88 -6.58 5.38 6.01
C ALA A 88 -6.19 6.72 5.37
N LEU A 89 -5.02 6.78 4.72
CA LEU A 89 -4.54 7.94 3.98
C LEU A 89 -5.52 8.38 2.88
N MET A 90 -6.06 7.41 2.12
CA MET A 90 -7.03 7.65 1.06
C MET A 90 -8.35 8.21 1.57
N ILE A 91 -8.91 7.60 2.63
CA ILE A 91 -10.20 8.01 3.19
C ILE A 91 -10.10 9.41 3.79
N GLU A 92 -9.03 9.71 4.52
CA GLU A 92 -8.79 11.04 5.08
C GLU A 92 -8.61 12.11 3.99
N SER A 93 -7.86 11.80 2.93
CA SER A 93 -7.75 12.70 1.78
C SER A 93 -9.10 12.96 1.12
N GLN A 94 -9.93 11.93 0.95
CA GLN A 94 -11.27 12.09 0.42
C GLN A 94 -12.11 13.02 1.29
N ALA A 95 -11.97 12.95 2.61
CA ALA A 95 -12.67 13.84 3.53
C ALA A 95 -12.32 15.31 3.28
N TYR A 96 -11.05 15.62 3.06
CA TYR A 96 -10.62 16.98 2.70
C TYR A 96 -11.13 17.43 1.34
N VAL A 97 -11.16 16.55 0.34
CA VAL A 97 -11.74 16.87 -0.99
C VAL A 97 -13.25 17.19 -0.88
N GLN A 98 -14.00 16.48 -0.03
CA GLN A 98 -15.43 16.77 0.19
C GLN A 98 -15.70 18.11 0.89
N LEU A 99 -14.66 18.71 1.48
CA LEU A 99 -14.70 20.01 2.12
C LEU A 99 -14.18 21.15 1.24
N ASP A 100 -13.89 20.87 -0.03
CA ASP A 100 -13.26 21.80 -0.96
C ASP A 100 -11.88 22.26 -0.45
N GLU A 101 -11.13 21.36 0.20
CA GLU A 101 -9.80 21.58 0.75
C GLU A 101 -8.72 20.78 0.00
N GLU A 102 -8.70 20.87 -1.34
CA GLU A 102 -7.81 20.09 -2.22
C GLU A 102 -6.33 20.28 -1.88
N ARG A 103 -5.96 21.49 -1.44
CA ARG A 103 -4.58 21.79 -1.03
C ARG A 103 -4.16 20.98 0.19
N ARG A 104 -5.07 20.76 1.14
CA ARG A 104 -4.82 19.93 2.32
C ARG A 104 -4.83 18.46 1.95
N ALA A 105 -5.77 18.03 1.11
CA ALA A 105 -5.78 16.67 0.56
C ALA A 105 -4.46 16.33 -0.17
N ALA A 106 -3.97 17.21 -1.06
CA ALA A 106 -2.72 17.03 -1.78
C ALA A 106 -1.51 16.95 -0.83
N THR A 107 -1.45 17.85 0.16
CA THR A 107 -0.38 17.86 1.16
C THR A 107 -0.38 16.58 1.98
N LEU A 108 -1.54 16.17 2.49
CA LEU A 108 -1.72 14.93 3.25
C LEU A 108 -1.25 13.72 2.44
N LEU A 109 -1.74 13.54 1.21
CA LEU A 109 -1.35 12.41 0.37
C LEU A 109 0.14 12.40 0.06
N ARG A 110 0.74 13.57 -0.22
CA ARG A 110 2.17 13.69 -0.50
C ARG A 110 3.01 13.28 0.70
N GLU A 111 2.71 13.85 1.87
CA GLU A 111 3.43 13.55 3.12
C GLU A 111 3.22 12.09 3.55
N GLY A 112 2.00 11.58 3.41
CA GLY A 112 1.69 10.18 3.66
C GLY A 112 2.47 9.23 2.75
N LEU A 113 2.56 9.52 1.45
CA LEU A 113 3.37 8.75 0.51
C LEU A 113 4.86 8.83 0.82
N ASP A 114 5.37 10.01 1.17
CA ASP A 114 6.78 10.18 1.54
C ASP A 114 7.15 9.32 2.76
N ASN A 115 6.23 9.14 3.71
CA ASN A 115 6.39 8.28 4.87
C ASN A 115 6.30 6.77 4.55
N LEU A 116 5.41 6.38 3.62
CA LEU A 116 5.18 4.97 3.27
C LEU A 116 6.14 4.43 2.21
N ARG A 117 6.71 5.31 1.38
CA ARG A 117 7.65 4.95 0.30
C ARG A 117 8.84 4.11 0.78
N PRO A 118 9.57 4.47 1.85
CA PRO A 118 10.70 3.65 2.32
C PRO A 118 10.29 2.22 2.66
N VAL A 119 9.13 2.07 3.32
CA VAL A 119 8.58 0.78 3.74
C VAL A 119 8.21 -0.07 2.51
N LEU A 120 7.48 0.51 1.55
CA LEU A 120 7.11 -0.18 0.32
C LEU A 120 8.36 -0.52 -0.52
N GLY A 121 9.35 0.37 -0.56
CA GLY A 121 10.63 0.13 -1.22
C GLY A 121 11.36 -1.08 -0.64
N GLN A 122 11.52 -1.13 0.68
CA GLN A 122 12.14 -2.26 1.39
C GLN A 122 11.41 -3.58 1.13
N LEU A 123 10.06 -3.55 1.12
CA LEU A 123 9.23 -4.71 0.80
C LEU A 123 9.49 -5.24 -0.62
N ILE A 124 9.52 -4.35 -1.62
CA ILE A 124 9.79 -4.73 -3.01
C ILE A 124 11.24 -5.23 -3.17
N GLU A 125 12.22 -4.59 -2.53
CA GLU A 125 13.62 -5.05 -2.53
C GLU A 125 13.77 -6.46 -1.97
N THR A 126 13.11 -6.73 -0.85
CA THR A 126 13.13 -8.03 -0.18
C THR A 126 12.66 -9.15 -1.12
N ILE A 127 11.63 -8.87 -1.92
CA ILE A 127 11.15 -9.79 -2.94
C ILE A 127 12.14 -9.93 -4.09
N LEU A 128 12.62 -8.80 -4.62
CA LEU A 128 13.49 -8.78 -5.79
C LEU A 128 14.84 -9.44 -5.53
N ALA A 129 15.26 -9.58 -4.26
CA ALA A 129 16.38 -10.42 -3.88
C ALA A 129 16.22 -11.89 -4.36
N GLN A 130 14.98 -12.34 -4.58
CA GLN A 130 14.63 -13.69 -5.03
C GLN A 130 13.95 -13.67 -6.40
N GLN A 131 14.23 -12.65 -7.22
CA GLN A 131 13.58 -12.45 -8.50
C GLN A 131 13.71 -13.64 -9.47
N ALA A 132 14.79 -14.45 -9.38
CA ALA A 132 15.02 -15.61 -10.23
C ALA A 132 14.06 -16.80 -10.01
N VAL A 133 13.15 -16.73 -9.02
CA VAL A 133 12.16 -17.79 -8.74
C VAL A 133 11.17 -18.02 -9.90
N TYR A 134 10.97 -17.04 -10.79
CA TYR A 134 10.15 -17.19 -12.00
C TYR A 134 10.65 -18.30 -12.96
N LEU A 135 11.93 -18.70 -12.84
CA LEU A 135 12.52 -19.76 -13.68
C LEU A 135 12.15 -21.17 -13.21
N ARG A 136 11.58 -21.31 -12.00
CA ARG A 136 11.23 -22.62 -11.46
C ARG A 136 9.89 -23.10 -12.02
N SER A 137 9.84 -24.38 -12.38
CA SER A 137 8.65 -24.98 -13.00
C SER A 137 7.42 -24.89 -12.11
N GLU A 138 7.59 -24.90 -10.78
CA GLU A 138 6.49 -24.82 -9.82
C GLU A 138 5.77 -23.46 -9.81
N PHE A 139 6.38 -22.40 -10.35
CA PHE A 139 5.79 -21.07 -10.47
C PHE A 139 5.46 -20.67 -11.92
N SER A 140 5.60 -21.62 -12.86
CA SER A 140 5.24 -21.40 -14.25
C SER A 140 3.78 -20.96 -14.37
N GLY A 141 3.54 -19.86 -15.08
CA GLY A 141 2.22 -19.24 -15.22
C GLY A 141 1.74 -18.41 -14.04
N GLN A 142 2.44 -18.42 -12.90
CA GLN A 142 2.12 -17.60 -11.72
C GLN A 142 3.09 -16.44 -11.51
N ILE A 143 4.38 -16.66 -11.80
CA ILE A 143 5.43 -15.64 -11.72
C ILE A 143 6.15 -15.63 -13.07
N SER A 144 6.13 -14.49 -13.77
CA SER A 144 6.75 -14.33 -15.09
C SER A 144 7.90 -13.32 -15.07
N LEU A 145 8.78 -13.38 -16.07
CA LEU A 145 9.82 -12.38 -16.26
C LEU A 145 9.23 -10.97 -16.43
N GLU A 146 8.07 -10.86 -17.09
CA GLU A 146 7.36 -9.60 -17.24
C GLU A 146 6.91 -9.03 -15.90
N PHE A 147 6.38 -9.88 -15.01
CA PHE A 147 5.99 -9.48 -13.67
C PHE A 147 7.20 -9.02 -12.83
N ILE A 148 8.31 -9.76 -12.89
CA ILE A 148 9.56 -9.36 -12.22
C ILE A 148 10.08 -8.03 -12.78
N THR A 149 10.04 -7.85 -14.10
CA THR A 149 10.44 -6.60 -14.76
C THR A 149 9.54 -5.42 -14.35
N TRP A 150 8.24 -5.68 -14.20
CA TRP A 150 7.29 -4.69 -13.69
C TRP A 150 7.62 -4.31 -12.25
N LEU A 151 7.92 -5.27 -11.36
CA LEU A 151 8.34 -5.01 -9.98
C LEU A 151 9.66 -4.25 -9.89
N GLN A 152 10.66 -4.59 -10.73
CA GLN A 152 11.91 -3.83 -10.83
C GLN A 152 11.65 -2.37 -11.20
N ASN A 153 10.78 -2.13 -12.19
CA ASN A 153 10.38 -0.78 -12.57
C ASN A 153 9.54 -0.11 -11.47
N ALA A 154 8.74 -0.85 -10.71
CA ALA A 154 8.00 -0.34 -9.56
C ALA A 154 8.92 0.13 -8.45
N LEU A 155 9.94 -0.65 -8.09
CA LEU A 155 10.95 -0.25 -7.11
C LEU A 155 11.61 1.08 -7.50
N ARG A 156 11.97 1.22 -8.77
CA ARG A 156 12.56 2.46 -9.29
C ARG A 156 11.59 3.65 -9.18
N ARG A 157 10.32 3.45 -9.51
CA ARG A 157 9.28 4.49 -9.35
C ARG A 157 9.08 4.88 -7.89
N VAL A 158 8.88 3.89 -7.02
CA VAL A 158 8.70 4.09 -5.58
C VAL A 158 9.88 4.85 -5.01
N LYS A 159 11.12 4.48 -5.33
CA LYS A 159 12.32 5.18 -4.80
C LYS A 159 12.54 6.60 -5.33
N SER A 160 11.90 6.97 -6.43
CA SER A 160 12.09 8.29 -7.04
C SER A 160 11.26 9.34 -6.33
N LYS A 161 11.69 10.59 -6.37
CA LYS A 161 10.86 11.70 -5.88
C LYS A 161 9.77 12.04 -6.89
N PRO A 162 8.68 12.67 -6.42
CA PRO A 162 7.66 13.17 -7.33
C PRO A 162 8.27 14.08 -8.41
N GLY A 163 7.95 13.77 -9.68
CA GLY A 163 8.41 14.51 -10.86
C GLY A 163 9.78 14.09 -11.42
N GLU A 164 10.50 13.16 -10.79
CA GLU A 164 11.76 12.65 -11.34
C GLU A 164 11.53 11.68 -12.51
N THR A 165 12.39 11.77 -13.53
CA THR A 165 12.35 10.84 -14.66
C THR A 165 13.00 9.52 -14.28
N VAL A 166 12.20 8.44 -14.31
CA VAL A 166 12.66 7.10 -13.95
C VAL A 166 13.06 6.33 -15.20
N LYS A 167 14.36 6.01 -15.34
CA LYS A 167 14.83 5.13 -16.42
C LYS A 167 14.28 3.71 -16.19
N ARG A 168 13.43 3.26 -17.12
CA ARG A 168 12.87 1.91 -17.11
C ARG A 168 13.88 0.88 -17.58
N VAL A 169 13.78 -0.33 -17.03
CA VAL A 169 14.49 -1.52 -17.48
C VAL A 169 13.56 -2.40 -18.31
N THR A 170 14.14 -3.09 -19.29
CA THR A 170 13.47 -4.08 -20.12
C THR A 170 13.63 -5.48 -19.54
N SER A 171 12.80 -6.42 -20.00
CA SER A 171 12.92 -7.84 -19.62
C SER A 171 14.30 -8.41 -19.98
N SER A 172 14.92 -7.93 -21.07
CA SER A 172 16.27 -8.32 -21.46
C SER A 172 17.32 -7.83 -20.47
N ASP A 173 17.19 -6.58 -19.98
CA ASP A 173 18.11 -6.03 -18.97
C ASP A 173 18.03 -6.84 -17.67
N VAL A 174 16.80 -7.13 -17.22
CA VAL A 174 16.54 -7.90 -16.00
C VAL A 174 17.04 -9.33 -16.14
N PHE A 175 16.80 -9.97 -17.28
CA PHE A 175 17.34 -11.30 -17.57
C PHE A 175 18.87 -11.34 -17.51
N GLU A 176 19.55 -10.39 -18.15
CA GLU A 176 21.01 -10.33 -18.15
C GLU A 176 21.59 -10.07 -16.75
N GLU A 177 20.92 -9.28 -15.92
CA GLU A 177 21.27 -9.07 -14.52
C GLU A 177 21.19 -10.39 -13.72
N MET A 178 20.08 -11.12 -13.86
CA MET A 178 19.88 -12.39 -13.15
C MET A 178 20.84 -13.49 -13.61
N ARG A 179 21.12 -13.56 -14.92
CA ARG A 179 22.05 -14.53 -15.53
C ARG A 179 23.44 -14.44 -14.90
N ARG A 180 23.87 -13.26 -14.47
CA ARG A 180 25.22 -13.01 -13.94
C ARG A 180 25.43 -13.40 -12.48
N GLY A 181 24.39 -13.66 -11.69
CA GLY A 181 24.58 -13.89 -10.26
C GLY A 181 23.51 -14.67 -9.49
N GLN A 182 22.27 -14.73 -9.97
CA GLN A 182 21.15 -15.30 -9.19
C GLN A 182 20.62 -16.62 -9.74
N PHE A 183 20.96 -16.95 -11.00
CA PHE A 183 20.47 -18.14 -11.69
C PHE A 183 20.83 -19.45 -10.96
N LEU A 184 22.10 -19.64 -10.60
CA LEU A 184 22.55 -20.85 -9.91
C LEU A 184 21.96 -20.99 -8.51
N GLU A 185 21.67 -19.86 -7.84
CA GLU A 185 21.10 -19.86 -6.49
C GLU A 185 19.62 -20.25 -6.49
N ALA A 186 18.84 -19.77 -7.47
CA ALA A 186 17.42 -20.09 -7.60
C ALA A 186 17.16 -21.53 -8.04
N MET A 187 18.11 -22.13 -8.76
CA MET A 187 18.04 -23.52 -9.23
C MET A 187 18.64 -24.53 -8.24
N GLY A 188 19.38 -24.06 -7.22
CA GLY A 188 20.03 -24.90 -6.24
C GLY A 188 19.08 -25.57 -5.23
N PRO A 189 19.51 -26.69 -4.62
CA PRO A 189 18.75 -27.31 -3.52
C PRO A 189 18.66 -26.34 -2.34
N GLY A 190 17.47 -26.25 -1.72
CA GLY A 190 17.25 -25.36 -0.59
C GLY A 190 17.05 -23.88 -0.94
N TRP A 191 16.78 -23.53 -2.21
CA TRP A 191 16.41 -22.17 -2.65
C TRP A 191 15.36 -21.51 -1.75
N HIS A 192 14.37 -22.28 -1.29
CA HIS A 192 13.30 -21.82 -0.40
C HIS A 192 13.81 -21.23 0.93
N LYS A 193 14.99 -21.66 1.39
CA LYS A 193 15.63 -21.18 2.62
C LYS A 193 16.25 -19.80 2.50
N LYS A 194 16.41 -19.29 1.27
CA LYS A 194 16.99 -17.97 0.98
C LYS A 194 15.94 -16.86 0.86
N ILE A 195 14.66 -17.22 0.87
CA ILE A 195 13.59 -16.24 0.71
C ILE A 195 13.30 -15.60 2.07
N HIS A 196 13.46 -14.27 2.13
CA HIS A 196 13.33 -13.48 3.36
C HIS A 196 11.89 -13.43 3.87
N PRO A 197 11.68 -13.45 5.20
CA PRO A 197 10.35 -13.40 5.77
C PRO A 197 9.65 -12.03 5.64
N VAL A 198 8.50 -12.04 4.95
CA VAL A 198 7.48 -10.98 4.86
C VAL A 198 6.08 -11.45 5.30
N ILE A 199 5.55 -10.93 6.39
CA ILE A 199 4.23 -11.33 6.91
C ILE A 199 3.12 -10.88 5.96
N ILE A 200 2.28 -11.83 5.53
CA ILE A 200 1.16 -11.60 4.61
C ILE A 200 -0.08 -12.27 5.22
N SER A 201 -0.94 -11.47 5.88
CA SER A 201 -2.10 -11.98 6.62
C SER A 201 -3.17 -12.53 5.67
N ALA A 202 -3.50 -13.81 5.78
CA ALA A 202 -4.47 -14.39 4.89
C ALA A 202 -5.90 -14.24 5.41
N ASP A 203 -6.75 -13.72 4.53
CA ASP A 203 -8.17 -13.52 4.72
C ASP A 203 -8.54 -12.42 5.77
N PRO A 204 -9.12 -11.28 5.33
CA PRO A 204 -9.64 -10.27 6.26
C PRO A 204 -10.79 -10.77 7.15
N ALA A 205 -11.43 -11.92 6.83
CA ALA A 205 -12.51 -12.50 7.62
C ALA A 205 -12.05 -13.55 8.66
N ASN A 206 -10.77 -13.94 8.66
CA ASN A 206 -10.30 -15.06 9.47
C ASN A 206 -8.94 -14.74 10.12
N GLU A 207 -8.95 -13.75 11.01
CA GLU A 207 -7.76 -13.24 11.74
C GLU A 207 -7.00 -14.30 12.58
N ASN A 208 -7.60 -15.48 12.80
CA ASN A 208 -6.97 -16.59 13.52
C ASN A 208 -6.23 -17.56 12.59
N ARG A 209 -6.30 -17.37 11.27
CA ARG A 209 -5.43 -18.01 10.29
C ARG A 209 -4.46 -16.97 9.74
N GLN A 210 -3.32 -16.84 10.38
CA GLN A 210 -2.11 -16.46 9.66
C GLN A 210 -1.86 -17.58 8.64
N GLU A 211 -2.44 -17.52 7.43
CA GLU A 211 -1.98 -18.45 6.40
C GLU A 211 -0.57 -18.04 6.04
N PHE A 212 0.34 -18.94 6.40
CA PHE A 212 1.75 -18.86 6.16
C PHE A 212 2.02 -18.73 4.67
N LEU A 213 2.38 -17.52 4.30
CA LEU A 213 3.55 -17.33 3.47
C LEU A 213 4.80 -17.62 4.30
N PRO A 214 5.87 -18.16 3.69
CA PRO A 214 7.05 -18.76 4.34
C PRO A 214 7.93 -17.77 5.11
N PHE A 215 7.30 -16.94 5.92
CA PHE A 215 7.69 -15.56 5.99
C PHE A 215 7.21 -14.92 7.31
N ALA A 216 7.77 -15.38 8.43
CA ALA A 216 7.66 -14.69 9.71
C ALA A 216 9.03 -14.70 10.42
N PRO A 217 9.42 -13.61 11.10
CA PRO A 217 10.59 -13.60 11.95
C PRO A 217 10.19 -13.86 13.40
N TRP A 218 9.73 -15.07 13.76
CA TRP A 218 9.49 -15.36 15.19
C TRP A 218 9.90 -16.76 15.64
N ASN A 219 10.50 -17.58 14.78
CA ASN A 219 11.25 -18.77 15.18
C ASN A 219 12.34 -19.05 14.13
N ASP A 220 13.51 -19.52 14.56
CA ASP A 220 14.64 -19.94 13.71
C ASP A 220 14.31 -21.04 12.66
N SER A 221 13.06 -21.49 12.61
CA SER A 221 12.53 -22.40 11.61
C SER A 221 12.36 -21.67 10.27
N LYS A 222 13.40 -21.75 9.44
CA LYS A 222 13.33 -21.45 8.00
C LYS A 222 12.09 -22.13 7.41
N PRO A 223 11.37 -21.45 6.50
CA PRO A 223 10.15 -21.98 5.94
C PRO A 223 10.37 -23.31 5.23
N ASN A 224 9.37 -24.19 5.29
CA ASN A 224 9.43 -25.42 4.52
C ASN A 224 9.06 -25.15 3.04
N GLU A 225 9.55 -26.00 2.15
CA GLU A 225 9.37 -25.82 0.70
C GLU A 225 7.88 -25.84 0.26
N ALA A 226 7.05 -26.63 0.95
CA ALA A 226 5.63 -26.76 0.61
C ALA A 226 4.85 -25.48 0.88
N GLU A 227 5.14 -24.81 2.01
CA GLU A 227 4.58 -23.50 2.36
C GLU A 227 4.95 -22.47 1.30
N VAL A 228 6.23 -22.41 0.91
CA VAL A 228 6.70 -21.45 -0.10
C VAL A 228 5.98 -21.63 -1.43
N LYS A 229 5.86 -22.87 -1.88
CA LYS A 229 5.18 -23.21 -3.14
C LYS A 229 3.72 -22.81 -3.11
N LYS A 230 3.04 -22.99 -1.97
CA LYS A 230 1.60 -22.72 -1.84
C LYS A 230 1.28 -21.24 -1.99
N SER A 231 2.18 -20.37 -1.60
CA SER A 231 1.75 -19.04 -1.19
C SER A 231 2.58 -17.90 -1.78
N LEU A 232 3.83 -18.15 -2.23
CA LEU A 232 4.70 -17.10 -2.79
C LEU A 232 4.00 -16.25 -3.86
N ALA A 233 3.33 -16.90 -4.81
CA ALA A 233 2.61 -16.22 -5.88
C ALA A 233 1.51 -15.29 -5.36
N SER A 234 0.68 -15.74 -4.41
CA SER A 234 -0.39 -14.91 -3.84
C SER A 234 0.17 -13.75 -3.02
N GLY A 235 1.32 -13.95 -2.38
CA GLY A 235 2.04 -12.89 -1.70
C GLY A 235 2.54 -11.79 -2.64
N LEU A 236 3.14 -12.20 -3.77
CA LEU A 236 3.58 -11.29 -4.82
C LEU A 236 2.42 -10.47 -5.41
N THR A 237 1.26 -11.10 -5.64
CA THR A 237 0.05 -10.40 -6.12
C THR A 237 -0.40 -9.31 -5.16
N ARG A 238 -0.33 -9.54 -3.84
CA ARG A 238 -0.71 -8.52 -2.85
C ARG A 238 0.24 -7.33 -2.87
N ILE A 239 1.53 -7.60 -3.04
CA ILE A 239 2.55 -6.55 -3.11
C ILE A 239 2.40 -5.74 -4.40
N ALA A 240 2.04 -6.40 -5.50
CA ALA A 240 1.62 -5.71 -6.71
C ALA A 240 0.42 -4.78 -6.45
N GLY A 241 -0.59 -5.25 -5.70
CA GLY A 241 -1.72 -4.41 -5.27
C GLY A 241 -1.30 -3.18 -4.43
N LEU A 242 -0.30 -3.32 -3.55
CA LEU A 242 0.25 -2.19 -2.78
C LEU A 242 1.00 -1.20 -3.68
N VAL A 243 1.76 -1.68 -4.66
CA VAL A 243 2.41 -0.83 -5.67
C VAL A 243 1.39 -0.08 -6.51
N GLU A 244 0.33 -0.75 -6.95
CA GLU A 244 -0.76 -0.11 -7.70
C GLU A 244 -1.49 0.93 -6.85
N ALA A 245 -1.72 0.65 -5.56
CA ALA A 245 -2.27 1.63 -4.62
C ALA A 245 -1.37 2.85 -4.48
N HIS A 246 -0.06 2.64 -4.29
CA HIS A 246 0.93 3.73 -4.28
C HIS A 246 0.87 4.57 -5.57
N ASP A 247 0.92 3.93 -6.74
CA ASP A 247 0.91 4.62 -8.03
C ASP A 247 -0.41 5.40 -8.25
N ARG A 248 -1.54 4.87 -7.77
CA ARG A 248 -2.84 5.55 -7.79
C ARG A 248 -2.86 6.78 -6.90
N ILE A 249 -2.41 6.67 -5.66
CA ILE A 249 -2.32 7.80 -4.71
C ILE A 249 -1.38 8.86 -5.27
N TYR A 250 -0.25 8.44 -5.84
CA TYR A 250 0.71 9.35 -6.46
C TYR A 250 0.08 10.12 -7.62
N GLY A 251 -0.70 9.44 -8.47
CA GLY A 251 -1.49 10.10 -9.52
C GLY A 251 -2.48 11.13 -8.95
N GLN A 252 -3.16 10.82 -7.86
CA GLN A 252 -4.08 11.74 -7.19
C GLN A 252 -3.40 12.97 -6.60
N VAL A 253 -2.19 12.81 -6.03
CA VAL A 253 -1.37 13.95 -5.59
C VAL A 253 -1.14 14.93 -6.75
N LEU A 254 -0.66 14.43 -7.89
CA LEU A 254 -0.39 15.26 -9.07
C LEU A 254 -1.65 15.95 -9.60
N GLN A 255 -2.79 15.26 -9.57
CA GLN A 255 -4.08 15.82 -9.99
C GLN A 255 -4.51 16.95 -9.07
N LEU A 256 -4.53 16.71 -7.76
CA LEU A 256 -4.94 17.73 -6.78
C LEU A 256 -4.01 18.94 -6.80
N GLU A 257 -2.69 18.73 -6.93
CA GLU A 257 -1.73 19.82 -7.11
C GLU A 257 -2.00 20.64 -8.37
N THR A 258 -2.35 19.97 -9.47
CA THR A 258 -2.69 20.64 -10.73
C THR A 258 -3.99 21.45 -10.56
N LEU A 259 -5.03 20.88 -9.95
CA LEU A 259 -6.29 21.58 -9.68
C LEU A 259 -6.07 22.83 -8.83
N VAL A 260 -5.29 22.71 -7.75
CA VAL A 260 -4.92 23.84 -6.88
C VAL A 260 -4.14 24.90 -7.66
N LYS A 261 -3.19 24.50 -8.51
CA LYS A 261 -2.37 25.43 -9.29
C LYS A 261 -3.20 26.21 -10.32
N GLU A 262 -4.12 25.53 -10.98
CA GLU A 262 -4.97 26.12 -12.02
C GLU A 262 -6.20 26.86 -11.43
N GLY A 263 -6.37 26.87 -10.10
CA GLY A 263 -7.49 27.53 -9.42
C GLY A 263 -8.84 26.88 -9.74
N VAL A 264 -8.82 25.58 -10.02
CA VAL A 264 -9.94 24.80 -10.51
C VAL A 264 -10.66 24.17 -9.32
N ASP A 265 -11.89 24.61 -9.09
CA ASP A 265 -12.78 24.08 -8.06
C ASP A 265 -13.37 22.72 -8.50
N PRO A 266 -13.05 21.60 -7.83
CA PRO A 266 -13.54 20.27 -8.20
C PRO A 266 -15.06 20.13 -8.10
N SER A 267 -15.72 20.92 -7.25
CA SER A 267 -17.18 20.94 -7.12
C SER A 267 -17.89 21.40 -8.40
N ARG A 268 -17.17 22.08 -9.31
CA ARG A 268 -17.65 22.41 -10.66
C ARG A 268 -17.70 21.18 -11.56
N PHE A 269 -16.87 20.17 -11.34
CA PHE A 269 -16.77 18.98 -12.20
C PHE A 269 -17.77 17.90 -11.80
N THR A 270 -18.08 17.76 -10.51
CA THR A 270 -19.16 16.87 -10.04
C THR A 270 -20.54 17.29 -10.55
N LYS A 271 -20.75 18.59 -10.84
CA LYS A 271 -21.95 19.09 -11.54
C LYS A 271 -21.85 18.99 -13.06
N SER A 272 -20.68 19.27 -13.66
CA SER A 272 -20.48 19.25 -15.12
C SER A 272 -20.41 17.85 -15.75
N LEU A 273 -20.10 16.79 -14.99
CA LEU A 273 -20.15 15.41 -15.51
C LEU A 273 -21.58 14.94 -15.88
N LYS A 274 -22.63 15.59 -15.36
CA LYS A 274 -24.02 15.34 -15.78
C LYS A 274 -24.42 16.06 -17.07
N SER A 275 -23.59 16.98 -17.59
CA SER A 275 -23.88 17.75 -18.81
C SER A 275 -22.60 18.05 -19.61
N VAL A 276 -22.16 17.07 -20.40
CA VAL A 276 -21.30 17.14 -21.61
C VAL A 276 -20.47 18.42 -21.82
N THR A 277 -19.17 18.38 -21.51
CA THR A 277 -17.99 18.51 -22.42
C THR A 277 -16.74 18.54 -21.53
N LEU A 278 -15.83 17.57 -21.71
CA LEU A 278 -14.53 17.59 -21.02
C LEU A 278 -13.70 18.75 -21.59
N PRO A 279 -13.13 19.65 -20.76
CA PRO A 279 -12.24 20.69 -21.25
C PRO A 279 -10.99 20.07 -21.88
N GLU A 280 -10.56 20.56 -23.04
CA GLU A 280 -9.38 20.04 -23.75
C GLU A 280 -8.05 20.39 -23.01
N GLY A 281 -7.02 19.57 -23.21
CA GLY A 281 -5.66 19.80 -22.68
C GLY A 281 -5.40 19.19 -21.30
N LYS A 282 -4.43 19.74 -20.54
CA LYS A 282 -4.01 19.24 -19.20
C LYS A 282 -5.14 19.21 -18.16
N MET A 283 -6.21 19.96 -18.42
CA MET A 283 -7.45 19.97 -17.63
C MET A 283 -8.27 18.69 -17.83
N ALA A 284 -8.27 18.09 -19.03
CA ALA A 284 -8.93 16.81 -19.30
C ALA A 284 -8.25 15.67 -18.53
N GLU A 285 -6.92 15.67 -18.48
CA GLU A 285 -6.13 14.67 -17.74
C GLU A 285 -6.38 14.74 -16.24
N ALA A 286 -6.61 15.93 -15.66
CA ALA A 286 -6.95 16.05 -14.24
C ALA A 286 -8.34 15.50 -13.91
N VAL A 287 -9.30 15.61 -14.85
CA VAL A 287 -10.71 15.21 -14.67
C VAL A 287 -10.94 13.72 -14.95
N LEU A 288 -10.25 13.14 -15.93
CA LEU A 288 -10.45 11.74 -16.37
C LEU A 288 -10.05 10.66 -15.35
N PHE A 289 -9.39 11.03 -14.25
CA PHE A 289 -9.05 10.10 -13.16
C PHE A 289 -10.05 10.11 -12.00
N VAL A 290 -10.98 11.07 -11.96
CA VAL A 290 -12.06 11.12 -10.96
C VAL A 290 -13.16 10.08 -11.28
N ASP A 291 -13.24 9.61 -12.52
CA ASP A 291 -14.34 8.75 -13.04
C ASP A 291 -13.95 7.26 -13.17
N ARG A 292 -12.94 6.79 -12.43
CA ARG A 292 -12.57 5.35 -12.32
C ARG A 292 -12.65 4.83 -10.89
N GLY A 293 -13.77 5.09 -10.22
CA GLY A 293 -14.14 4.54 -8.93
C GLY A 293 -15.65 4.44 -8.81
#